data_AF-A0A836X7V3-F1
#
_entry.id   AF-A0A836X7V3-F1
#
_cell.length_a   1.000
_cell.length_b   1.000
_cell.length_c   1.000
_cell.angle_alpha   90.00
_cell.angle_beta   90.00
_cell.angle_gamma   90.00
#
_symmetry.space_group_name_H-M   'P 1'
#
loop_
_entity.id
_entity.type
_entity.pdbx_description
1 polymer ?
#
loop_
_entity_poly.entity_id
_entity_poly.type
_entity_poly.pdbx_seq_one_letter_code
_entity_poly.pdbx_strand_id
1 'polypeptide(L)'
;DLVITADIPLASDVIDKGGKALNPRGELYTKGNIKARLNMRDFMDSMRNSGVQVGGGPPPLSKRDRMEFANALDKYIASHNT
;
A
#
# COMPACT_ATOMS: atom_id res chain seq x y z
N ASP A 1 -0.65 -9.25 -13.41
CA ASP A 1 -1.79 -9.00 -12.50
C ASP A 1 -1.54 -7.83 -11.56
N LEU A 2 -2.60 -7.10 -11.23
CA LEU A 2 -2.60 -5.99 -10.28
C LEU A 2 -3.42 -6.38 -9.03
N VAL A 3 -2.85 -6.16 -7.85
CA VAL A 3 -3.53 -6.35 -6.56
C VAL A 3 -3.80 -4.97 -5.95
N ILE A 4 -5.04 -4.70 -5.56
CA ILE A 4 -5.39 -3.49 -4.81
C ILE A 4 -5.42 -3.87 -3.33
N THR A 5 -4.53 -3.29 -2.51
CA THR A 5 -4.44 -3.63 -1.09
C THR A 5 -3.81 -2.53 -0.25
N ALA A 6 -4.26 -2.38 1.00
CA ALA A 6 -3.58 -1.58 2.02
C ALA A 6 -2.73 -2.44 2.98
N ASP A 7 -2.82 -3.76 2.85
CA ASP A 7 -2.02 -4.73 3.61
C ASP A 7 -0.59 -4.71 3.07
N ILE A 8 0.33 -4.13 3.86
CA ILE A 8 1.72 -3.94 3.50
C ILE A 8 2.48 -5.28 3.33
N PRO A 9 2.35 -6.27 4.23
CA PRO A 9 2.86 -7.62 4.00
C PRO A 9 2.39 -8.22 2.68
N LEU A 10 1.07 -8.21 2.41
CA LEU A 10 0.54 -8.75 1.17
C LEU A 10 1.11 -8.01 -0.05
N ALA A 11 1.20 -6.68 0.01
CA ALA A 11 1.80 -5.89 -1.04
C ALA A 11 3.29 -6.23 -1.24
N SER A 12 4.05 -6.48 -0.18
CA SER A 12 5.45 -6.91 -0.26
C SER A 12 5.56 -8.24 -1.00
N ASP A 13 4.78 -9.23 -0.62
CA ASP A 13 4.78 -10.55 -1.26
C ASP A 13 4.42 -10.47 -2.75
N VAL A 14 3.44 -9.62 -3.10
CA VAL A 14 3.04 -9.37 -4.49
C VAL A 14 4.21 -8.77 -5.29
N ILE A 15 4.89 -7.76 -4.74
CA ILE A 15 6.03 -7.12 -5.40
C ILE A 15 7.21 -8.07 -5.54
N ASP A 16 7.48 -8.91 -4.53
CA ASP A 16 8.57 -9.88 -4.55
C ASP A 16 8.33 -10.99 -5.59
N LYS A 17 7.06 -11.36 -5.81
CA LYS A 17 6.64 -12.26 -6.90
C LYS A 17 6.59 -11.60 -8.29
N GLY A 18 6.99 -10.33 -8.41
CA GLY A 18 6.99 -9.59 -9.68
C GLY A 18 5.63 -9.03 -10.10
N GLY A 19 4.61 -9.15 -9.24
CA GLY A 19 3.30 -8.54 -9.44
C GLY A 19 3.31 -7.03 -9.20
N LYS A 20 2.12 -6.42 -9.32
CA LYS A 20 1.90 -5.00 -9.06
C LYS A 20 0.92 -4.84 -7.91
N ALA A 21 1.18 -3.91 -7.01
CA ALA A 21 0.30 -3.63 -5.89
C ALA A 21 -0.01 -2.12 -5.81
N LEU A 22 -1.29 -1.78 -5.67
CA LEU A 22 -1.81 -0.42 -5.59
C LEU A 22 -2.53 -0.22 -4.25
N ASN A 23 -2.13 0.80 -3.50
CA ASN A 23 -2.85 1.22 -2.31
C ASN A 23 -4.21 1.85 -2.70
N PRO A 24 -5.30 1.58 -1.98
CA PRO A 24 -6.60 2.26 -2.16
C PRO A 24 -6.57 3.80 -2.08
N ARG A 25 -5.45 4.39 -1.63
CA ARG A 25 -5.19 5.84 -1.60
C ARG A 25 -4.38 6.35 -2.79
N GLY A 26 -4.12 5.50 -3.78
CA GLY A 26 -3.49 5.87 -5.04
C GLY A 26 -1.98 5.74 -5.12
N GLU A 27 -1.33 5.27 -4.05
CA GLU A 27 0.10 5.00 -4.11
C GLU A 27 0.37 3.62 -4.70
N LEU A 28 1.19 3.56 -5.75
CA LEU A 28 1.77 2.30 -6.22
C LEU A 28 2.90 1.85 -5.31
N TYR A 29 2.82 0.59 -4.89
CA TYR A 29 3.93 -0.06 -4.23
C TYR A 29 4.99 -0.47 -5.24
N THR A 30 6.23 -0.30 -4.84
CA THR A 30 7.41 -0.59 -5.65
C THR A 30 8.48 -1.20 -4.76
N LYS A 31 9.48 -1.86 -5.37
CA LYS A 31 10.65 -2.36 -4.64
C LYS A 31 11.37 -1.26 -3.84
N GLY A 32 11.29 -0.01 -4.30
CA GLY A 32 11.93 1.15 -3.65
C GLY A 32 11.20 1.66 -2.41
N ASN A 33 9.89 1.45 -2.28
CA ASN A 33 9.12 1.97 -1.13
C ASN A 33 8.58 0.87 -0.21
N ILE A 34 8.33 -0.35 -0.70
CA ILE A 34 7.56 -1.36 0.04
C ILE A 34 8.29 -1.86 1.28
N LYS A 35 9.62 -2.03 1.22
CA LYS A 35 10.43 -2.49 2.36
C LYS A 35 10.42 -1.51 3.53
N ALA A 36 10.56 -0.21 3.24
CA ALA A 36 10.51 0.82 4.28
C ALA A 36 9.13 0.85 4.96
N ARG A 37 8.05 0.68 4.19
CA ARG A 37 6.69 0.59 4.72
C ARG A 37 6.49 -0.66 5.57
N LEU A 38 7.01 -1.81 5.14
CA LEU A 38 6.93 -3.07 5.89
C LEU A 38 7.65 -2.95 7.23
N ASN A 39 8.87 -2.42 7.23
CA ASN A 39 9.64 -2.20 8.46
C ASN A 39 8.89 -1.30 9.45
N MET A 40 8.28 -0.20 8.97
CA MET A 40 7.50 0.69 9.83
C MET A 40 6.25 -0.01 10.38
N ARG A 41 5.57 -0.80 9.54
CA ARG A 41 4.41 -1.62 9.96
C ARG A 41 4.83 -2.60 11.06
N ASP A 42 5.92 -3.35 10.87
CA ASP A 42 6.42 -4.35 11.81
C ASP A 42 6.85 -3.71 13.14
N PHE A 43 7.49 -2.54 13.07
CA PHE A 43 7.86 -1.76 14.24
C PHE A 43 6.64 -1.31 15.05
N MET A 44 5.63 -0.73 14.38
CA MET A 44 4.39 -0.31 15.04
C MET A 44 3.58 -1.49 15.57
N ASP A 45 3.64 -2.65 14.91
CA ASP A 45 3.05 -3.88 15.41
C ASP A 45 3.73 -4.38 16.69
N SER A 46 5.07 -4.37 16.71
CA SER A 46 5.88 -4.71 17.89
C SER A 46 5.58 -3.80 19.09
N MET A 47 5.41 -2.49 18.84
CA MET A 47 5.03 -1.53 19.88
C MET A 47 3.62 -1.77 20.42
N ARG A 48 2.65 -2.11 19.55
CA ARG A 48 1.30 -2.48 20.00
C ARG A 48 1.33 -3.73 20.88
N ASN A 49 2.14 -4.72 20.49
CA ASN A 49 2.31 -5.97 21.24
C ASN A 49 3.04 -5.78 22.59
N SER A 50 3.83 -4.72 22.75
CA SER A 50 4.48 -4.38 24.03
C SER A 50 3.61 -3.54 24.98
N GLY A 51 2.35 -3.30 24.63
CA GLY A 51 1.41 -2.50 25.43
C GLY A 51 1.60 -0.99 25.28
N VAL A 52 2.48 -0.54 24.37
CA VAL A 52 2.62 0.88 24.03
C VAL A 52 1.51 1.24 23.05
N GLN A 53 0.62 2.14 23.45
CA GLN A 53 -0.46 2.60 22.59
C GLN A 53 0.06 3.60 21.55
N VAL A 54 0.54 3.07 20.42
CA VAL A 54 0.92 3.85 19.25
C VAL A 54 -0.30 4.15 18.38
N GLY A 55 -0.92 5.30 18.65
CA GLY A 55 -1.90 5.93 17.76
C GLY A 55 -3.12 5.09 17.37
N GLY A 56 -3.94 5.65 16.47
CA GLY A 56 -5.08 4.97 15.87
C GLY A 56 -4.73 4.29 14.54
N GLY A 57 -5.72 3.64 13.94
CA GLY A 57 -5.60 3.13 12.57
C GLY A 57 -5.41 4.26 11.54
N PRO A 58 -5.18 3.92 10.26
CA PRO A 58 -5.10 4.91 9.20
C PRO A 58 -6.40 5.73 9.15
N PRO A 59 -6.32 7.03 8.83
CA PRO A 59 -7.49 7.92 8.82
C PRO A 59 -8.52 7.44 7.78
N PRO A 60 -9.79 7.88 7.84
CA PRO A 60 -10.75 7.59 6.78
C PRO A 60 -10.26 8.00 5.38
N LEU A 61 -10.79 7.37 4.33
CA LEU A 61 -10.45 7.74 2.94
C LEU A 61 -10.98 9.14 2.61
N SER A 62 -10.09 10.01 2.15
CA SER A 62 -10.45 11.36 1.74
C SER A 62 -10.95 11.40 0.28
N LYS A 63 -11.55 12.53 -0.13
CA LYS A 63 -11.85 12.79 -1.55
C LYS A 63 -10.57 12.76 -2.40
N ARG A 64 -9.47 13.30 -1.88
CA ARG A 64 -8.16 13.30 -2.54
C ARG A 64 -7.65 11.88 -2.76
N ASP A 65 -7.72 11.02 -1.75
CA ASP A 65 -7.29 9.62 -1.85
C ASP A 65 -8.02 8.89 -2.98
N ARG A 66 -9.33 9.15 -3.16
CA ARG A 66 -10.11 8.56 -4.25
C ARG A 66 -9.68 9.05 -5.63
N MET A 67 -9.36 10.34 -5.75
CA MET A 67 -8.85 10.90 -7.00
C MET A 67 -7.47 10.34 -7.35
N GLU A 68 -6.56 10.26 -6.37
CA GLU A 68 -5.24 9.67 -6.56
C GLU A 68 -5.35 8.19 -6.97
N PHE A 69 -6.25 7.45 -6.33
CA PHE A 69 -6.53 6.06 -6.69
C PHE A 69 -7.02 5.91 -8.13
N ALA A 70 -8.03 6.68 -8.53
CA ALA A 70 -8.54 6.66 -9.89
C ALA A 70 -7.42 6.98 -10.90
N ASN A 71 -6.67 8.06 -10.67
CA ASN A 71 -5.56 8.47 -11.53
C ASN A 71 -4.47 7.39 -11.67
N ALA A 72 -4.13 6.71 -10.58
CA ALA A 72 -3.13 5.64 -10.58
C ALA A 72 -3.63 4.40 -11.32
N LEU A 73 -4.89 4.02 -11.11
CA LEU A 73 -5.52 2.90 -11.78
C LEU A 73 -5.66 3.14 -13.30
N ASP A 74 -6.10 4.33 -13.70
CA ASP A 74 -6.23 4.69 -15.11
C ASP A 74 -4.89 4.63 -15.84
N LYS A 75 -3.82 5.17 -15.24
CA LYS A 75 -2.46 5.06 -15.77
C LYS A 75 -2.00 3.61 -15.91
N TYR A 76 -2.33 2.77 -14.93
CA TYR A 76 -2.00 1.35 -14.99
C TYR A 76 -2.72 0.66 -16.14
N ILE A 77 -4.04 0.84 -16.27
CA ILE A 77 -4.84 0.24 -17.34
C ILE A 77 -4.36 0.71 -18.72
N ALA A 78 -4.16 2.02 -18.89
CA ALA A 78 -3.71 2.59 -20.15
C ALA A 78 -2.35 2.03 -20.63
N SER A 79 -1.47 1.66 -19.71
CA SER A 79 -0.16 1.08 -20.04
C SER A 79 -0.17 -0.43 -20.33
N HIS A 80 -1.31 -1.12 -20.13
CA HIS A 80 -1.44 -2.57 -20.30
C HIS A 80 -2.54 -2.98 -21.29
N ASN A 81 -3.16 -2.02 -21.99
CA ASN A 81 -4.18 -2.24 -23.03
C ASN A 81 -3.60 -2.48 -24.44
N THR A 82 -2.41 -3.08 -24.55
CA THR A 82 -1.81 -3.48 -25.85
C THR A 82 -2.27 -4.86 -26.28
#